data_AF-A0A966JC55-F1
#
_entry.id   AF-A0A966JC55-F1
#
_cell.length_a   1.000
_cell.length_b   1.000
_cell.length_c   1.000
_cell.angle_alpha   90.00
_cell.angle_beta   90.00
_cell.angle_gamma   90.00
#
_symmetry.space_group_name_H-M   'P 1'
#
loop_
_entity.id
_entity.type
_entity.pdbx_description
1 polymer ?
#
loop_
_entity_poly.entity_id
_entity_poly.type
_entity_poly.pdbx_seq_one_letter_code
_entity_poly.pdbx_strand_id
1 'polypeptide(L)' 'MNLTATSTSGTGGYVTVFPCGPRPVSSSLNFSSSPTVANAVIAPVSADGLVCFHVIGTAHLIADVSGWVR' A
#
# COMPACT_ATOMS: atom_id res chain seq x y z
N MET A 1 -6.81 7.02 2.80
CA MET A 1 -6.61 6.82 1.34
C MET A 1 -7.22 5.48 0.93
N ASN A 2 -7.67 5.35 -0.32
CA ASN A 2 -8.00 4.05 -0.91
C ASN A 2 -6.77 3.51 -1.65
N LEU A 3 -6.24 2.37 -1.20
CA LEU A 3 -5.11 1.70 -1.83
C LEU A 3 -5.64 0.51 -2.65
N THR A 4 -5.33 0.50 -3.93
CA THR A 4 -5.68 -0.59 -4.86
C THR A 4 -4.43 -1.25 -5.41
N ALA A 5 -4.35 -2.58 -5.35
CA ALA A 5 -3.40 -3.37 -6.11
C ALA A 5 -4.08 -3.94 -7.35
N THR A 6 -3.48 -3.72 -8.52
CA THR A 6 -3.95 -4.21 -9.81
C THR A 6 -2.81 -4.85 -10.60
N SER A 7 -3.12 -5.50 -11.71
CA SER A 7 -2.16 -6.24 -12.53
C SER A 7 -1.27 -7.18 -11.69
N THR A 8 -1.87 -7.89 -10.74
CA THR A 8 -1.14 -8.77 -9.82
C THR A 8 -0.76 -10.09 -10.49
N SER A 9 0.42 -10.62 -10.16
CA SER A 9 0.93 -11.86 -10.75
C SER A 9 1.70 -12.72 -9.75
N GLY A 10 2.09 -13.93 -10.16
CA GLY A 10 2.83 -14.88 -9.32
C GLY A 10 1.95 -15.59 -8.30
N THR A 11 2.44 -15.74 -7.06
CA THR A 11 1.72 -16.39 -5.95
C THR A 11 0.92 -15.41 -5.09
N GLY A 12 0.84 -14.14 -5.48
CA GLY A 12 0.30 -13.07 -4.66
C GLY A 12 1.34 -12.45 -3.74
N GLY A 13 0.87 -11.67 -2.76
CA GLY A 13 1.72 -10.93 -1.86
C GLY A 13 0.97 -9.87 -1.07
N TYR A 14 1.69 -8.84 -0.64
CA TYR A 14 1.09 -7.75 0.14
C TYR A 14 1.83 -6.43 -0.02
N VAL A 15 1.12 -5.36 0.33
CA VAL A 15 1.64 -4.00 0.38
C VAL A 15 1.73 -3.55 1.84
N THR A 16 2.88 -3.00 2.22
CA THR A 16 3.06 -2.24 3.46
C THR A 16 3.00 -0.75 3.13
N VAL A 17 2.11 -0.01 3.79
CA VAL A 17 2.05 1.46 3.71
C VAL A 17 2.60 2.04 5.01
N PHE A 18 3.56 2.97 4.91
CA PHE A 18 4.27 3.48 6.07
C PHE A 18 4.85 4.88 5.82
N PRO A 19 5.11 5.68 6.86
CA PRO A 19 5.87 6.93 6.71
C PRO A 19 7.27 6.58 6.21
N CYS A 20 7.77 7.29 5.21
CA CYS A 20 9.10 7.01 4.66
C CYS A 20 10.18 7.03 5.76
N GLY A 21 11.02 6.00 5.78
CA GLY A 21 11.95 5.70 6.87
C GLY A 21 12.07 4.20 7.13
N PRO A 22 12.35 3.77 8.39
CA PRO A 22 12.39 2.37 8.76
C PRO A 22 11.06 1.66 8.46
N ARG A 23 11.12 0.63 7.62
CA ARG A 23 9.92 -0.13 7.23
C ARG A 23 9.46 -1.05 8.38
N PRO A 24 8.19 -0.96 8.83
CA PRO A 24 7.65 -1.89 9.80
C PRO A 24 7.36 -3.26 9.19
N VAL A 25 7.33 -4.31 10.01
CA VAL A 25 6.85 -5.63 9.60
C VAL A 25 5.33 -5.64 9.71
N SER A 26 4.64 -5.22 8.64
CA SER A 26 3.17 -5.15 8.60
C SER A 26 2.63 -5.30 7.19
N SER A 27 1.36 -5.71 7.05
CA SER A 27 0.64 -5.75 5.78
C SER A 27 -0.62 -4.87 5.85
N SER A 28 -0.77 -3.97 4.89
CA SER A 28 -1.90 -3.04 4.80
C SER A 28 -2.93 -3.49 3.75
N LEU A 29 -2.47 -4.18 2.70
CA LEU A 29 -3.31 -4.78 1.65
C LEU A 29 -2.68 -6.10 1.22
N ASN A 30 -3.43 -7.19 1.26
CA ASN A 30 -2.99 -8.50 0.78
C ASN A 30 -3.68 -8.78 -0.56
N PHE A 31 -2.99 -9.41 -1.49
CA PHE A 31 -3.51 -9.74 -2.82
C PHE A 31 -3.07 -11.14 -3.26
N SER A 32 -3.90 -11.79 -4.07
CA SER A 32 -3.57 -13.02 -4.80
C SER A 32 -3.28 -12.71 -6.27
N SER A 33 -2.97 -13.73 -7.07
CA SER A 33 -2.78 -13.57 -8.52
C SER A 33 -4.09 -13.35 -9.26
N SER A 34 -4.12 -12.31 -10.10
CA SER A 34 -5.17 -11.92 -11.05
C SER A 34 -6.37 -11.09 -10.56
N PRO A 35 -6.79 -10.97 -9.27
CA PRO A 35 -7.81 -10.00 -8.91
C PRO A 35 -7.21 -8.62 -8.63
N THR A 36 -7.90 -7.58 -9.10
CA THR A 36 -7.72 -6.23 -8.55
C THR A 36 -8.42 -6.16 -7.20
N VAL A 37 -7.69 -5.76 -6.16
CA VAL A 37 -8.21 -5.66 -4.79
C VAL A 37 -7.89 -4.28 -4.21
N ALA A 38 -8.81 -3.78 -3.38
CA ALA A 38 -8.70 -2.48 -2.76
C ALA A 38 -8.96 -2.55 -1.26
N ASN A 39 -8.33 -1.65 -0.50
CA ASN A 39 -8.57 -1.47 0.92
C ASN A 39 -8.39 0.00 1.33
N ALA A 40 -9.19 0.46 2.29
CA ALA A 40 -9.00 1.76 2.90
C ALA A 40 -7.87 1.69 3.93
N VAL A 41 -6.89 2.59 3.80
CA VAL A 41 -5.71 2.67 4.68
C VAL A 41 -5.59 4.08 5.25
N ILE A 42 -5.38 4.17 6.57
CA ILE A 42 -4.89 5.38 7.22
C ILE A 42 -3.38 5.23 7.34
N ALA A 43 -2.64 6.05 6.60
CA ALA A 43 -1.19 6.00 6.54
C ALA A 43 -0.58 7.17 7.34
N PRO A 44 0.39 6.92 8.24
CA PRO A 44 1.18 8.00 8.79
C PRO A 44 2.03 8.64 7.69
N VAL A 45 2.25 9.96 7.82
CA VAL A 45 3.09 10.73 6.91
C VAL A 45 4.43 10.99 7.61
N SER A 46 5.55 10.86 6.89
CA SER A 46 6.88 11.19 7.44
C SER A 46 7.00 12.68 7.75
N ALA A 47 8.06 13.07 8.48
CA ALA A 47 8.36 14.47 8.76
C ALA A 47 8.49 15.32 7.48
N ASP A 48 8.90 14.70 6.37
CA ASP A 48 9.06 15.34 5.06
C ASP A 48 7.78 15.35 4.21
N GLY A 49 6.64 14.93 4.78
CA GLY A 49 5.37 14.90 4.05
C GLY A 49 5.21 13.70 3.11
N LEU A 50 5.97 12.62 3.31
CA LEU A 50 6.00 11.47 2.39
C LEU A 50 5.32 10.23 2.96
N VAL A 51 4.72 9.45 2.07
CA VAL A 51 4.21 8.09 2.33
C VAL A 51 4.93 7.12 1.41
N CYS A 52 5.46 6.05 1.97
CA CYS A 52 6.19 5.01 1.26
C CYS A 52 5.36 3.73 1.18
N PHE A 53 5.54 3.02 0.08
CA PHE A 53 4.90 1.74 -0.21
C PHE A 53 5.97 0.69 -0.43
N HIS A 54 5.82 -0.45 0.22
CA HIS A 54 6.64 -1.61 -0.06
C HIS A 54 5.75 -2.76 -0.53
N VAL A 55 6.10 -3.38 -1.65
CA VAL A 55 5.39 -4.52 -2.20
C VAL A 55 6.25 -5.77 -2.07
N ILE A 56 5.68 -6.80 -1.44
CA ILE A 56 6.14 -8.17 -1.60
C ILE A 56 5.24 -8.80 -2.67
N GLY A 57 5.85 -9.42 -3.68
CA GLY A 57 5.15 -9.87 -4.89
C GLY A 57 5.19 -8.83 -6.02
N THR A 58 4.38 -9.02 -7.05
CA THR A 58 4.30 -8.11 -8.21
C THR A 58 2.90 -7.55 -8.34
N ALA A 59 2.78 -6.23 -8.26
CA ALA A 59 1.53 -5.49 -8.42
C ALA A 59 1.79 -4.05 -8.89
N HIS A 60 0.85 -3.49 -9.62
CA HIS A 60 0.74 -2.04 -9.80
C HIS A 60 -0.12 -1.46 -8.68
N LEU A 61 0.24 -0.28 -8.19
CA LEU A 61 -0.50 0.38 -7.12
C LEU A 61 -1.22 1.62 -7.65
N ILE A 62 -2.47 1.79 -7.25
CA ILE A 62 -3.24 3.03 -7.37
C ILE A 62 -3.53 3.51 -5.96
N ALA A 63 -3.18 4.76 -5.68
CA ALA A 63 -3.33 5.40 -4.38
C ALA A 63 -4.19 6.65 -4.51
N ASP A 64 -5.39 6.61 -3.92
CA ASP A 64 -6.33 7.74 -3.91
C ASP A 64 -6.37 8.38 -2.51
N VAL A 65 -5.96 9.65 -2.43
CA VAL A 65 -5.93 10.41 -1.17
C VAL A 65 -7.27 11.09 -0.93
N SER A 66 -8.06 10.51 -0.03
CA SER A 66 -9.37 11.04 0.36
C SER A 66 -9.30 12.21 1.36
N GLY A 67 -8.14 12.47 1.97
CA GLY A 67 -7.95 13.53 2.97
C GLY A 67 -6.72 13.28 3.86
N TRP A 68 -6.42 14.24 4.74
CA TRP A 68 -5.35 14.16 5.74
C TRP A 68 -5.87 14.60 7.11
N VAL A 69 -5.31 14.02 8.17
CA VAL A 69 -5.62 14.36 9.57
C VAL A 69 -4.39 15.02 10.17
N ARG A 70 -4.61 16.05 11.01
CA ARG A 70 -3.56 16.78 11.72
C ARG A 70 -3.65 16.50 13.21
#